data_AF-A0A167NYJ1-F1
#
_entry.id   AF-A0A167NYJ1-F1
#
_cell.length_a   1.000
_cell.length_b   1.000
_cell.length_c   1.000
_cell.angle_alpha   90.00
_cell.angle_beta   90.00
_cell.angle_gamma   90.00
#
_symmetry.space_group_name_H-M   'P 1'
#
loop_
_entity.id
_entity.type
_entity.pdbx_description
1 polymer ?
#
loop_
_entity_poly.entity_id
_entity_poly.type
_entity_poly.pdbx_seq_one_letter_code
_entity_poly.pdbx_strand_id
1 'polypeptide(L)'
;MSKKNILLNIANHLEICDMKKKKPSISNPQLAEWAKKTFGFQKAPDASTISKILKRGDQVLIMQADVKNRKCVIKGQWPQIEEAVILWINIAENNQIPITWELIKTKAIIFAERIDIKDFNSSQG
;
A
#
# COMPACT_ATOMS: atom_id res chain seq x y z
N MET A 1 28.15 9.51 14.27
CA MET A 1 28.29 8.74 13.01
C MET A 1 26.94 8.68 12.30
N SER A 2 26.76 9.47 11.23
CA SER A 2 25.48 9.53 10.51
C SER A 2 25.28 8.25 9.68
N LYS A 3 24.25 7.46 10.01
CA LYS A 3 23.87 6.27 9.23
C LYS A 3 23.22 6.77 7.93
N LYS A 4 24.00 6.87 6.86
CA LYS A 4 23.46 7.06 5.51
C LYS A 4 22.57 5.85 5.20
N ASN A 5 21.26 6.02 5.30
CA ASN A 5 20.30 4.98 4.94
C ASN A 5 20.43 4.73 3.44
N ILE A 6 20.76 3.49 3.07
CA ILE A 6 20.71 3.04 1.68
C ILE A 6 19.25 3.18 1.25
N LEU A 7 18.99 3.99 0.24
CA LEU A 7 17.67 4.10 -0.39
C LEU A 7 17.42 2.81 -1.15
N LEU A 8 16.74 1.88 -0.48
CA LEU A 8 16.27 0.65 -1.10
C LEU A 8 14.97 0.95 -1.85
N ASN A 9 14.96 0.67 -3.15
CA ASN A 9 13.75 0.77 -3.96
C ASN A 9 12.80 -0.40 -3.64
N ILE A 10 11.51 -0.24 -3.99
CA ILE A 10 10.46 -1.23 -3.80
C ILE A 10 10.84 -2.58 -4.43
N ALA A 11 11.43 -2.58 -5.64
CA ALA A 11 11.90 -3.79 -6.31
C ALA A 11 12.94 -4.57 -5.45
N ASN A 12 13.91 -3.87 -4.86
CA ASN A 12 14.93 -4.47 -4.02
C ASN A 12 14.32 -5.11 -2.76
N HIS A 13 13.27 -4.49 -2.20
CA HIS A 13 12.55 -5.05 -1.05
C HIS A 13 11.87 -6.38 -1.39
N LEU A 14 11.23 -6.47 -2.55
CA LEU A 14 10.54 -7.68 -3.01
C LEU A 14 11.53 -8.82 -3.23
N GLU A 15 12.64 -8.55 -3.91
CA GLU A 15 13.68 -9.56 -4.16
C GLU A 15 14.32 -10.10 -2.87
N ILE A 16 14.56 -9.23 -1.88
CA ILE A 16 15.07 -9.66 -0.56
C ILE A 16 14.08 -10.59 0.14
N CYS A 17 12.78 -10.29 0.07
CA CYS A 17 11.74 -11.15 0.64
C CYS A 17 11.66 -12.49 -0.07
N ASP A 18 11.73 -12.49 -1.41
CA ASP A 18 11.70 -13.72 -2.21
C ASP A 18 12.92 -14.60 -1.96
N MET A 19 14.10 -14.02 -1.81
CA MET A 19 15.32 -14.77 -1.47
C MET A 19 15.19 -15.46 -0.10
N LYS A 20 14.60 -14.78 0.89
CA LYS A 20 14.34 -15.35 2.21
C LYS A 20 13.29 -16.48 2.16
N LYS A 21 12.26 -16.36 1.32
CA LYS A 21 11.29 -17.43 1.08
C LYS A 21 11.91 -18.66 0.41
N LYS A 22 12.77 -18.45 -0.60
CA LYS A 22 13.47 -19.52 -1.31
C LYS A 22 14.51 -20.23 -0.43
N LYS A 23 15.13 -19.51 0.51
CA LYS A 23 16.15 -20.03 1.42
C LYS A 23 15.88 -19.59 2.87
N PRO A 24 14.94 -20.23 3.59
CA PRO A 24 14.57 -19.82 4.95
C PRO A 24 15.75 -19.91 5.94
N SER A 25 16.71 -20.81 5.70
CA SER A 25 17.90 -21.00 6.55
C SER A 25 18.96 -19.90 6.43
N ILE A 26 18.86 -18.97 5.47
CA ILE A 26 19.82 -17.87 5.36
C ILE A 26 19.67 -16.90 6.54
N SER A 27 20.77 -16.59 7.23
CA SER A 27 20.73 -15.61 8.32
C SER A 27 20.60 -14.18 7.78
N ASN A 28 20.06 -13.26 8.58
CA ASN A 28 19.90 -11.85 8.18
C ASN A 28 21.22 -11.16 7.78
N PRO A 29 22.37 -11.40 8.45
CA PRO A 29 23.66 -10.87 8.02
C PRO A 29 24.10 -11.43 6.65
N GLN A 30 23.88 -12.72 6.40
CA GLN A 30 24.21 -13.32 5.10
C GLN A 30 23.29 -12.78 3.98
N LEU A 31 22.02 -12.54 4.29
CA LEU A 31 21.07 -11.94 3.35
C LEU A 31 21.44 -10.48 3.02
N ALA A 32 21.99 -9.75 3.98
CA ALA A 32 22.52 -8.40 3.76
C ALA A 32 23.73 -8.38 2.81
N GLU A 33 24.69 -9.30 3.00
CA GLU A 33 25.84 -9.43 2.09
C GLU A 33 25.40 -9.84 0.68
N TRP A 34 24.44 -10.76 0.58
CA TRP A 34 23.84 -11.11 -0.71
C TRP A 34 23.19 -9.90 -1.38
N ALA A 35 22.41 -9.09 -0.65
CA ALA A 35 21.77 -7.90 -1.18
C ALA A 35 22.81 -6.87 -1.66
N LYS A 36 23.90 -6.69 -0.90
CA LYS A 36 25.02 -5.82 -1.30
C LYS A 36 25.60 -6.26 -2.65
N LYS A 37 25.89 -7.56 -2.80
CA LYS A 37 26.46 -8.12 -4.03
C LYS A 37 25.51 -8.04 -5.23
N THR A 38 24.23 -8.28 -4.98
CA THR A 38 23.19 -8.33 -6.02
C THR A 38 22.82 -6.95 -6.54
N PHE A 39 22.66 -5.97 -5.65
CA PHE A 39 22.23 -4.61 -6.01
C PHE A 39 23.37 -3.60 -6.12
N GLY A 40 24.62 -4.03 -5.93
CA GLY A 40 25.80 -3.17 -6.06
C GLY A 40 25.90 -2.07 -5.01
N PHE A 41 25.37 -2.27 -3.81
CA PHE A 41 25.44 -1.24 -2.76
C PHE A 41 26.89 -1.04 -2.29
N GLN A 42 27.30 0.22 -2.11
CA GLN A 42 28.62 0.54 -1.55
C GLN A 42 28.82 -0.04 -0.14
N LYS A 43 27.72 -0.20 0.62
CA LYS A 43 27.72 -0.78 1.96
C LYS A 43 26.60 -1.81 2.06
N ALA A 44 26.83 -2.88 2.82
CA ALA A 44 25.77 -3.84 3.11
C ALA A 44 24.66 -3.14 3.94
N PRO A 45 23.38 -3.39 3.65
CA PRO A 45 22.30 -3.02 4.56
C PRO A 45 22.54 -3.70 5.91
N ASP A 46 22.23 -3.01 7.00
CA ASP A 46 22.38 -3.61 8.32
C ASP A 46 21.36 -4.75 8.53
N ALA A 47 21.68 -5.71 9.39
CA ALA A 47 20.79 -6.83 9.69
C ALA A 47 19.42 -6.38 10.24
N SER A 48 19.36 -5.24 10.94
CA SER A 48 18.11 -4.62 11.41
C SER A 48 17.28 -4.05 10.24
N THR A 49 17.91 -3.47 9.21
CA THR A 49 17.26 -3.07 7.97
C THR A 49 16.68 -4.27 7.24
N ILE A 50 17.43 -5.38 7.10
CA ILE A 50 16.89 -6.62 6.54
C ILE A 50 15.69 -7.13 7.34
N SER A 51 15.76 -7.14 8.67
CA SER A 51 14.64 -7.52 9.53
C SER A 51 13.41 -6.63 9.31
N LYS A 52 13.59 -5.31 9.16
CA LYS A 52 12.50 -4.37 8.84
C LYS A 52 11.91 -4.62 7.46
N ILE A 53 12.73 -4.95 6.45
CA ILE A 53 12.25 -5.30 5.10
C ILE A 53 11.38 -6.55 5.17
N LEU A 54 11.86 -7.61 5.82
CA LEU A 54 11.13 -8.87 5.95
C LEU A 54 9.80 -8.67 6.71
N LYS A 55 9.83 -7.96 7.85
CA LYS A 55 8.61 -7.63 8.59
C LYS A 55 7.61 -6.81 7.77
N ARG A 56 8.08 -5.88 6.94
CA ARG A 56 7.21 -5.11 6.03
C ARG A 56 6.65 -6.00 4.92
N GLY A 57 7.45 -6.91 4.36
CA GLY A 57 6.98 -7.90 3.38
C GLY A 57 5.89 -8.80 3.96
N ASP A 58 6.09 -9.32 5.18
CA ASP A 58 5.07 -10.08 5.90
C ASP A 58 3.85 -9.22 6.21
N GLN A 59 4.02 -7.95 6.61
CA GLN A 59 2.89 -7.04 6.81
C GLN A 59 2.12 -6.77 5.52
N VAL A 60 2.76 -6.67 4.35
CA VAL A 60 2.05 -6.49 3.08
C VAL A 60 1.23 -7.74 2.73
N LEU A 61 1.78 -8.94 2.93
CA LEU A 61 1.05 -10.20 2.75
C LEU A 61 -0.10 -10.34 3.75
N ILE A 62 0.13 -9.99 5.02
CA ILE A 62 -0.89 -9.98 6.06
C ILE A 62 -1.92 -8.89 5.77
N MET A 63 -1.57 -7.71 5.25
CA MET A 63 -2.51 -6.65 4.88
C MET A 63 -3.38 -7.02 3.67
N GLN A 64 -2.86 -7.84 2.74
CA GLN A 64 -3.66 -8.41 1.67
C GLN A 64 -4.63 -9.50 2.17
N ALA A 65 -4.21 -10.29 3.18
CA ALA A 65 -5.03 -11.34 3.79
C ALA A 65 -6.01 -10.81 4.86
N ASP A 66 -5.66 -9.70 5.51
CA ASP A 66 -6.36 -9.09 6.64
C ASP A 66 -6.83 -7.70 6.24
N VAL A 67 -7.85 -7.68 5.39
CA VAL A 67 -8.62 -6.48 5.00
C VAL A 67 -9.18 -5.73 6.23
N LYS A 68 -9.16 -6.34 7.43
CA LYS A 68 -9.72 -5.78 8.67
C LYS A 68 -8.75 -4.90 9.46
N ASN A 69 -7.43 -4.98 9.26
CA ASN A 69 -6.43 -4.22 10.02
C ASN A 69 -5.72 -3.14 9.20
N ARG A 70 -6.47 -2.35 8.43
CA ARG A 70 -5.94 -1.06 7.95
C ARG A 70 -5.66 -0.21 9.19
N LYS A 71 -4.38 0.03 9.51
CA LYS A 71 -3.98 1.16 10.38
C LYS A 71 -4.74 2.37 9.90
N CYS A 72 -5.69 2.83 10.71
CA CYS A 72 -6.71 3.82 10.43
C CYS A 72 -6.51 4.53 9.09
N VAL A 73 -7.09 3.99 8.02
CA VAL A 73 -7.68 4.89 7.04
C VAL A 73 -8.65 5.66 7.90
N ILE A 74 -8.36 6.93 8.15
CA ILE A 74 -9.35 7.86 8.68
C ILE A 74 -10.50 7.69 7.71
N LYS A 75 -11.52 6.91 8.11
CA LYS A 75 -12.72 6.78 7.32
C LYS A 75 -13.15 8.22 7.09
N GLY A 76 -13.29 8.65 5.84
CA GLY A 76 -13.80 9.99 5.59
C GLY A 76 -15.09 10.18 6.36
N GLN A 77 -15.52 11.42 6.52
CA GLN A 77 -16.71 11.75 7.32
C GLN A 77 -17.93 10.88 6.95
N TRP A 78 -17.98 10.35 5.72
CA TRP A 78 -19.06 9.53 5.19
C TRP A 78 -18.56 8.23 4.51
N PRO A 79 -18.17 7.20 5.28
CA PRO A 79 -17.61 5.97 4.72
C PRO A 79 -18.58 5.21 3.82
N GLN A 80 -19.90 5.32 4.09
CA GLN A 80 -20.93 4.66 3.29
C GLN A 80 -21.01 5.24 1.87
N ILE A 81 -20.77 6.55 1.72
CA ILE A 81 -20.73 7.22 0.42
C ILE A 81 -19.44 6.83 -0.31
N GLU A 82 -18.30 6.83 0.39
CA GLU A 82 -17.02 6.40 -0.20
C GLU A 82 -17.09 4.96 -0.74
N GLU A 83 -17.64 4.02 0.04
CA GLU A 83 -17.81 2.62 -0.37
C GLU A 83 -18.72 2.49 -1.60
N ALA A 84 -19.84 3.22 -1.64
CA ALA A 84 -20.76 3.23 -2.79
C ALA A 84 -20.10 3.81 -4.05
N VAL A 85 -19.32 4.88 -3.92
CA VAL A 85 -18.57 5.51 -5.01
C VAL A 85 -17.49 4.57 -5.54
N ILE A 86 -16.73 3.90 -4.66
CA ILE A 86 -15.70 2.93 -5.05
C ILE A 86 -16.32 1.77 -5.83
N LEU A 87 -17.44 1.23 -5.36
CA LEU A 87 -18.14 0.15 -6.08
C LEU A 87 -18.59 0.61 -7.47
N TRP A 88 -19.11 1.82 -7.58
CA TRP A 88 -19.51 2.39 -8.87
C TRP A 88 -18.31 2.64 -9.80
N ILE A 89 -17.18 3.13 -9.28
CA ILE A 89 -15.94 3.31 -10.03
C ILE A 89 -15.48 1.98 -10.63
N ASN A 90 -15.45 0.90 -9.84
CA ASN A 90 -15.05 -0.42 -10.33
C ASN A 90 -15.96 -0.90 -11.47
N ILE A 91 -17.26 -0.64 -11.39
CA ILE A 91 -18.21 -0.95 -12.47
C ILE A 91 -17.92 -0.07 -13.69
N ALA A 92 -17.67 1.23 -13.51
CA ALA A 92 -17.39 2.16 -14.60
C ALA A 92 -16.09 1.80 -15.34
N GLU A 93 -15.03 1.42 -14.63
CA GLU A 93 -13.76 0.96 -15.21
C GLU A 93 -13.96 -0.32 -16.05
N ASN A 94 -14.70 -1.30 -15.52
CA ASN A 94 -15.01 -2.53 -16.24
C ASN A 94 -15.83 -2.28 -17.51
N ASN A 95 -16.63 -1.22 -17.53
CA ASN A 95 -17.40 -0.79 -18.70
C ASN A 95 -16.66 0.24 -19.58
N GLN A 96 -15.37 0.49 -19.33
CA GLN A 96 -14.53 1.46 -20.05
C GLN A 96 -15.13 2.88 -20.09
N ILE A 97 -15.90 3.25 -19.07
CA ILE A 97 -16.45 4.59 -18.94
C ILE A 97 -15.33 5.51 -18.43
N PRO A 98 -15.02 6.62 -19.13
CA PRO A 98 -14.03 7.58 -18.65
C PRO A 98 -14.46 8.19 -17.32
N ILE A 99 -13.66 7.98 -16.27
CA ILE A 99 -13.94 8.49 -14.94
C ILE A 99 -13.28 9.86 -14.79
N THR A 100 -14.11 10.90 -14.75
CA THR A 100 -13.68 12.26 -14.43
C THR A 100 -14.02 12.61 -12.98
N TRP A 101 -13.28 13.56 -12.40
CA TRP A 101 -13.53 14.07 -11.06
C TRP A 101 -14.97 14.57 -10.87
N GLU A 102 -15.51 15.30 -11.86
CA GLU A 102 -16.89 15.79 -11.84
C GLU A 102 -17.90 14.64 -11.80
N LEU A 103 -17.65 13.56 -12.55
CA LEU A 103 -18.52 12.39 -12.55
C LEU A 103 -18.52 11.68 -11.19
N ILE A 104 -17.35 11.57 -10.54
CA ILE A 104 -17.22 11.03 -9.18
C ILE A 104 -18.03 11.88 -8.19
N LYS A 105 -17.91 13.22 -8.25
CA LYS A 105 -18.70 14.12 -7.38
C LYS A 105 -20.20 13.94 -7.57
N THR A 106 -20.67 13.96 -8.83
CA THR A 106 -22.09 13.80 -9.13
C THR A 106 -22.61 12.48 -8.56
N LYS A 107 -21.83 11.39 -8.67
CA LYS A 107 -22.21 10.10 -8.10
C LYS A 107 -22.21 10.12 -6.57
N ALA A 108 -21.22 10.75 -5.94
CA ALA A 108 -21.19 10.90 -4.49
C ALA A 108 -22.40 11.67 -3.94
N ILE A 109 -22.81 12.76 -4.61
CA ILE A 109 -24.01 13.53 -4.26
C ILE A 109 -25.27 12.67 -4.40
N ILE A 110 -25.44 11.96 -5.52
CA ILE A 110 -26.58 11.06 -5.74
C ILE A 110 -26.65 9.97 -4.66
N PHE A 111 -25.50 9.43 -4.23
CA PHE A 111 -25.46 8.45 -3.15
C PHE A 111 -25.79 9.08 -1.80
N ALA A 112 -25.34 10.30 -1.52
CA ALA A 112 -25.71 11.03 -0.31
C ALA A 112 -27.23 11.26 -0.22
N GLU A 113 -27.87 11.69 -1.32
CA GLU A 113 -29.31 11.89 -1.39
C GLU A 113 -30.08 10.59 -1.15
N ARG A 114 -29.62 9.47 -1.72
CA ARG A 114 -30.24 8.16 -1.54
C ARG A 114 -30.13 7.61 -0.12
N ILE A 115 -29.11 8.03 0.62
CA ILE A 115 -28.86 7.62 2.01
C ILE A 115 -29.43 8.68 3.00
N ASP A 116 -30.08 9.73 2.48
CA ASP A 116 -30.65 10.87 3.24
C ASP A 116 -29.61 11.66 4.07
N ILE A 117 -28.37 11.77 3.58
CA ILE A 117 -27.31 12.56 4.20
C ILE A 117 -27.35 13.98 3.61
N LYS A 118 -28.02 14.90 4.31
CA LYS A 118 -28.20 16.29 3.89
C LYS A 118 -26.96 17.18 4.06
N ASP A 119 -26.03 16.77 4.93
CA ASP A 119 -24.81 17.53 5.24
C ASP A 119 -23.61 17.13 4.36
N PHE A 120 -23.82 16.32 3.32
CA PHE A 120 -22.75 15.94 2.40
C PHE A 120 -22.41 17.10 1.47
N ASN A 121 -21.22 17.67 1.63
CA ASN A 121 -20.65 18.63 0.69
C ASN A 121 -19.34 18.06 0.11
N SER A 122 -19.28 17.90 -1.21
CA SER A 122 -18.07 17.42 -1.89
C SER A 122 -17.01 18.53 -1.91
N SER A 123 -16.21 18.64 -0.84
CA SER A 123 -15.11 19.61 -0.80
C SER A 123 -14.01 19.23 -1.81
N GLN A 124 -13.30 20.25 -2.32
CA GLN A 124 -12.00 20.04 -2.96
C GLN A 124 -11.01 19.84 -1.81
N GLY A 125 -10.70 18.58 -1.47
CA GLY A 125 -9.69 18.26 -0.44
C GLY A 125 -8.34 18.90 -0.72
#